data_AF-A0A7J7Z443-F1
#
_entry.id   AF-A0A7J7Z443-F1
#
_cell.length_a   1.000
_cell.length_b   1.000
_cell.length_c   1.000
_cell.angle_alpha   90.00
_cell.angle_beta   90.00
_cell.angle_gamma   90.00
#
_symmetry.space_group_name_H-M   'P 1'
#
loop_
_entity.id
_entity.type
_entity.pdbx_description
1 polymer ?
#
loop_
_entity_poly.entity_id
_entity_poly.type
_entity_poly.pdbx_seq_one_letter_code
_entity_poly.pdbx_strand_id
1 'polypeptide(L)'
;MSPTQQVTLELQSETSTFLAFQFGKNASSSRFFLKEIQLNMTLPDAKVPTFQASNSSLRALQATVGNSYKCNAEEHIWVTEAFSVNIFKVWVQAFQVEGDKFGSVEECQLDENNMLIPIAVGGALAGLVLIVLIAYLIGRKRSHAGYQTI
;
A
#
# COMPACT_ATOMS: atom_id res chain seq x y z
N MET A 1 -31.87 -1.57 5.73
CA MET A 1 -30.69 -0.70 5.50
C MET A 1 -29.90 -0.65 6.80
N SER A 2 -28.73 -1.31 6.87
CA SER A 2 -27.93 -1.31 8.10
C SER A 2 -27.38 0.09 8.39
N PRO A 3 -27.36 0.54 9.66
CA PRO A 3 -26.77 1.82 10.02
C PRO A 3 -25.28 1.82 9.66
N THR A 4 -24.89 2.70 8.75
CA THR A 4 -23.50 2.84 8.30
C THR A 4 -22.79 3.76 9.29
N GLN A 5 -22.14 3.18 10.31
CA GLN A 5 -21.29 3.97 11.20
C GLN A 5 -20.11 4.53 10.39
N GLN A 6 -19.84 5.82 10.57
CA GLN A 6 -18.81 6.55 9.83
C GLN A 6 -17.96 7.35 10.82
N VAL A 7 -16.68 7.51 10.49
CA VAL A 7 -15.72 8.35 11.23
C VAL A 7 -15.01 9.23 10.20
N THR A 8 -14.89 10.52 10.49
CA THR A 8 -14.26 11.49 9.59
C THR A 8 -12.99 12.05 10.21
N LEU A 9 -11.91 12.08 9.44
CA LEU A 9 -10.71 12.85 9.73
C LEU A 9 -10.72 14.10 8.84
N GLU A 10 -10.76 15.28 9.44
CA GLU A 10 -10.75 16.54 8.74
C GLU A 10 -9.38 17.22 8.89
N LEU A 11 -8.81 17.64 7.78
CA LEU A 11 -7.61 18.45 7.70
C LEU A 11 -8.01 19.82 7.15
N GLN A 12 -7.82 20.86 7.96
CA GLN A 12 -8.13 22.23 7.58
C GLN A 12 -6.86 23.07 7.64
N SER A 13 -6.62 23.87 6.59
CA SER A 13 -5.56 24.87 6.54
C SER A 13 -6.13 26.27 6.76
N GLU A 14 -5.34 27.16 7.33
CA GLU A 14 -5.66 28.60 7.43
C GLU A 14 -5.90 29.24 6.05
N THR A 15 -5.32 28.66 4.99
CA THR A 15 -5.38 29.16 3.60
C THR A 15 -6.59 28.67 2.80
N SER A 16 -7.71 28.35 3.46
CA SER A 16 -8.97 27.88 2.81
C SER A 16 -8.87 26.54 2.07
N THR A 17 -8.10 25.60 2.60
CA THR A 17 -8.10 24.19 2.14
C THR A 17 -8.77 23.33 3.18
N PHE A 18 -9.78 22.56 2.76
CA PHE A 18 -10.49 21.55 3.54
C PHE A 18 -10.33 20.20 2.84
N LEU A 19 -9.76 19.22 3.54
CA LEU A 19 -9.62 17.85 3.07
C LEU A 19 -10.17 16.90 4.13
N ALA A 20 -11.19 16.13 3.78
CA ALA A 20 -11.82 15.17 4.67
C ALA A 20 -11.65 13.74 4.16
N PHE A 21 -11.28 12.85 5.07
CA PHE A 21 -11.22 11.41 4.87
C PHE A 21 -12.31 10.76 5.69
N GLN A 22 -13.27 10.09 5.06
CA GLN A 22 -14.35 9.41 5.73
C GLN A 22 -14.14 7.90 5.67
N PHE A 23 -14.04 7.29 6.84
CA PHE A 23 -13.99 5.85 7.01
C PHE A 23 -15.39 5.31 7.23
N GLY A 24 -15.72 4.22 6.53
CA GLY A 24 -16.93 3.44 6.73
C GLY A 24 -16.58 2.07 7.30
N LYS A 25 -17.51 1.47 8.05
CA LYS A 25 -17.43 0.05 8.41
C LYS A 25 -18.58 -0.72 7.78
N ASN A 26 -18.29 -1.92 7.29
CA ASN A 26 -19.34 -2.86 6.91
C ASN A 26 -19.66 -3.76 8.10
N ALA A 27 -20.91 -3.74 8.56
CA ALA A 27 -21.36 -4.53 9.70
C ALA A 27 -21.24 -6.05 9.48
N SER A 28 -21.25 -6.50 8.23
CA SER A 28 -21.17 -7.93 7.89
C SER A 28 -19.75 -8.48 7.83
N SER A 29 -18.76 -7.67 7.43
CA SER A 29 -17.38 -8.13 7.27
C SER A 29 -16.47 -7.76 8.44
N SER A 30 -16.95 -6.96 9.40
CA SER A 30 -16.12 -6.41 10.49
C SER A 30 -14.83 -5.76 9.99
N ARG A 31 -14.89 -5.11 8.83
CA ARG A 31 -13.75 -4.35 8.25
C ARG A 31 -14.13 -2.89 8.10
N PHE A 32 -13.18 -2.02 8.39
CA PHE A 32 -13.26 -0.61 8.03
C PHE A 32 -12.50 -0.35 6.74
N PHE A 33 -12.85 0.71 6.04
CA PHE A 33 -12.19 1.16 4.82
C PHE A 33 -12.41 2.66 4.63
N LEU A 34 -11.52 3.31 3.90
CA LEU A 34 -11.71 4.66 3.40
C LEU A 34 -12.82 4.65 2.34
N LYS A 35 -13.95 5.25 2.67
CA LYS A 35 -15.18 5.30 1.87
C LYS A 35 -15.23 6.55 1.00
N GLU A 36 -14.84 7.68 1.56
CA GLU A 36 -14.96 8.97 0.90
C GLU A 36 -13.75 9.87 1.14
N ILE A 37 -13.34 10.58 0.10
CA ILE A 37 -12.44 11.73 0.19
C ILE A 37 -13.21 12.93 -0.34
N GLN A 38 -13.13 14.05 0.36
CA GLN A 38 -13.67 15.33 -0.07
C GLN A 38 -12.61 16.41 0.07
N LEU A 39 -12.38 17.16 -1.01
CA LEU A 39 -11.52 18.34 -1.06
C LEU A 39 -12.38 19.56 -1.42
N ASN A 40 -12.17 20.64 -0.68
CA ASN A 40 -12.57 21.98 -1.07
C ASN A 40 -11.38 22.92 -0.84
N MET A 41 -10.92 23.58 -1.90
CA MET A 41 -9.75 24.45 -1.83
C MET A 41 -9.97 25.74 -2.60
N THR A 42 -9.49 26.85 -2.04
CA THR A 42 -9.41 28.13 -2.75
C THR A 42 -7.98 28.41 -3.22
N LEU A 43 -7.82 28.63 -4.52
CA LEU A 43 -6.58 28.94 -5.21
C LEU A 43 -6.66 30.39 -5.75
N PRO A 44 -6.08 31.39 -5.06
CA PRO A 44 -6.27 32.80 -5.41
C PRO A 44 -5.70 33.16 -6.79
N ASP A 45 -4.65 32.48 -7.24
CA ASP A 45 -3.98 32.74 -8.52
C ASP A 45 -4.59 31.94 -9.70
N ALA A 46 -5.63 31.14 -9.44
CA ALA A 46 -6.29 30.34 -10.48
C ALA A 46 -7.37 31.13 -11.22
N LYS A 47 -7.58 30.82 -12.51
CA LYS A 47 -8.68 31.41 -13.32
C LYS A 47 -10.05 31.17 -12.69
N VAL A 48 -10.24 30.00 -12.07
CA VAL A 48 -11.41 29.65 -11.26
C VAL A 48 -10.88 29.44 -9.84
N PRO A 49 -11.18 30.36 -8.90
CA PRO A 49 -10.54 30.35 -7.59
C PRO A 49 -10.95 29.18 -6.70
N THR A 50 -12.11 28.58 -6.91
CA THR A 50 -12.59 27.47 -6.05
C THR A 50 -12.50 26.15 -6.79
N PHE A 51 -11.83 25.19 -6.17
CA PHE A 51 -11.73 23.82 -6.65
C PHE A 51 -12.34 22.86 -5.64
N GLN A 52 -13.24 21.99 -6.11
CA GLN A 52 -13.89 20.97 -5.29
C GLN A 52 -13.76 19.62 -5.99
N ALA A 53 -13.49 18.59 -5.20
CA ALA A 53 -13.42 17.22 -5.67
C ALA A 53 -13.91 16.28 -4.57
N SER A 54 -14.73 15.29 -4.91
CA SER A 54 -15.13 14.25 -3.98
C SER A 54 -15.36 12.92 -4.66
N ASN A 55 -15.15 11.84 -3.91
CA ASN A 55 -15.44 10.48 -4.34
C ASN A 55 -15.89 9.66 -3.14
N SER A 56 -17.15 9.23 -3.13
CA SER A 56 -17.79 8.51 -2.02
C SER A 56 -17.89 6.99 -2.23
N SER A 57 -17.24 6.47 -3.28
CA SER A 57 -17.24 5.05 -3.65
C SER A 57 -15.87 4.40 -3.45
N LEU A 58 -15.01 4.99 -2.63
CA LEU A 58 -13.67 4.46 -2.37
C LEU A 58 -13.72 3.19 -1.51
N ARG A 59 -12.68 2.37 -1.70
CA ARG A 59 -12.41 1.12 -0.97
C ARG A 59 -10.90 0.97 -0.73
N ALA A 60 -10.28 1.98 -0.12
CA ALA A 60 -8.84 2.00 0.20
C ALA A 60 -8.60 1.83 1.71
N LEU A 61 -7.34 1.66 2.11
CA LEU A 61 -6.90 1.61 3.52
C LEU A 61 -7.73 0.64 4.39
N GLN A 62 -7.99 -0.56 3.86
CA GLN A 62 -8.91 -1.52 4.47
C GLN A 62 -8.18 -2.39 5.51
N ALA A 63 -8.75 -2.49 6.72
CA ALA A 63 -8.32 -3.43 7.74
C ALA A 63 -9.50 -3.95 8.59
N THR A 64 -9.25 -5.01 9.36
CA THR A 64 -10.24 -5.55 10.30
C THR A 64 -10.48 -4.54 11.44
N VAL A 65 -11.73 -4.41 11.88
CA VAL A 65 -12.07 -3.57 13.03
C VAL A 65 -11.34 -4.11 14.28
N GLY A 66 -10.67 -3.22 15.01
CA GLY A 66 -9.79 -3.56 16.13
C GLY A 66 -8.31 -3.70 15.74
N ASN A 67 -8.01 -3.90 14.46
CA ASN A 67 -6.66 -3.87 13.90
C ASN A 67 -6.33 -2.48 13.32
N SER A 68 -5.07 -2.25 13.00
CA SER A 68 -4.57 -1.06 12.31
C SER A 68 -4.09 -1.40 10.90
N TYR A 69 -4.31 -0.50 9.96
CA TYR A 69 -3.76 -0.58 8.61
C TYR A 69 -2.43 0.17 8.56
N LYS A 70 -1.39 -0.44 7.98
CA LYS A 70 -0.08 0.20 7.77
C LYS A 70 0.41 0.01 6.34
N CYS A 71 0.89 1.07 5.72
CA CYS A 71 1.50 1.01 4.38
C CYS A 71 2.61 2.04 4.26
N ASN A 72 3.82 1.61 3.95
CA ASN A 72 4.98 2.48 3.76
C ASN A 72 5.12 2.91 2.30
N ALA A 73 4.78 2.04 1.37
CA ALA A 73 4.71 2.31 -0.06
C ALA A 73 3.75 3.47 -0.36
N GLU A 74 4.05 4.19 -1.44
CA GLU A 74 3.21 5.26 -1.94
C GLU A 74 2.03 4.68 -2.73
N GLU A 75 0.81 5.05 -2.33
CA GLU A 75 -0.44 4.72 -2.99
C GLU A 75 -1.09 6.00 -3.55
N HIS A 76 -1.50 5.96 -4.82
CA HIS A 76 -2.19 7.06 -5.48
C HIS A 76 -3.70 6.78 -5.51
N ILE A 77 -4.48 7.54 -4.72
CA ILE A 77 -5.94 7.42 -4.69
C ILE A 77 -6.56 8.47 -5.61
N TRP A 78 -7.11 8.01 -6.72
CA TRP A 78 -7.85 8.88 -7.65
C TRP A 78 -9.22 9.25 -7.09
N VAL A 79 -9.43 10.54 -6.87
CA VAL A 79 -10.73 11.07 -6.42
C VAL A 79 -11.54 11.48 -7.64
N THR A 80 -10.95 12.26 -8.55
CA THR A 80 -11.51 12.62 -9.86
C THR A 80 -10.41 12.50 -10.92
N GLU A 81 -10.76 12.68 -12.20
CA GLU A 81 -9.77 12.72 -13.29
C GLU A 81 -8.73 13.85 -13.11
N ALA A 82 -9.10 14.91 -12.41
CA ALA A 82 -8.25 16.09 -12.18
C ALA A 82 -7.61 16.12 -10.79
N PHE A 83 -7.91 15.16 -9.90
CA PHE A 83 -7.43 15.18 -8.53
C PHE A 83 -7.19 13.77 -7.97
N SER A 84 -5.97 13.54 -7.49
CA SER A 84 -5.57 12.37 -6.74
C SER A 84 -4.94 12.78 -5.41
N VAL A 85 -5.05 11.91 -4.42
CA VAL A 85 -4.36 12.03 -3.13
C VAL A 85 -3.28 10.95 -3.07
N ASN A 86 -2.04 11.37 -2.86
CA ASN A 86 -0.94 10.45 -2.63
C ASN A 86 -0.84 10.17 -1.13
N ILE A 87 -0.87 8.90 -0.77
CA ILE A 87 -0.78 8.43 0.61
C ILE A 87 0.48 7.57 0.72
N PHE A 88 1.36 7.90 1.65
CA PHE A 88 2.59 7.17 1.92
C PHE A 88 2.86 7.14 3.41
N LYS A 89 3.55 6.11 3.91
CA LYS A 89 3.88 5.95 5.33
C LYS A 89 2.66 6.14 6.25
N VAL A 90 1.53 5.58 5.84
CA VAL A 90 0.28 5.67 6.58
C VAL A 90 0.20 4.59 7.64
N TRP A 91 -0.28 4.96 8.82
CA TRP A 91 -0.68 4.05 9.88
C TRP A 91 -1.99 4.56 10.49
N VAL A 92 -3.07 3.83 10.27
CA VAL A 92 -4.42 4.30 10.61
C VAL A 92 -5.28 3.18 11.19
N GLN A 93 -6.18 3.56 12.10
CA GLN A 93 -7.18 2.68 12.67
C GLN A 93 -8.46 3.48 12.93
N ALA A 94 -9.62 2.89 12.63
CA ALA A 94 -10.91 3.54 12.82
C ALA A 94 -11.86 2.66 13.65
N PHE A 95 -12.84 3.31 14.27
CA PHE A 95 -13.95 2.73 15.06
C PHE A 95 -13.59 2.11 16.41
N GLN A 96 -12.82 1.01 16.45
CA GLN A 96 -12.47 0.32 17.69
C GLN A 96 -11.00 0.56 17.99
N VAL A 97 -10.71 1.41 18.98
CA VAL A 97 -9.36 1.70 19.49
C VAL A 97 -9.38 1.46 20.99
N GLU A 98 -8.44 0.66 21.50
CA GLU A 98 -8.37 0.27 22.90
C GLU A 98 -7.08 0.79 23.54
N GLY A 99 -7.21 1.48 24.68
CA GLY A 99 -6.06 1.98 25.44
C GLY A 99 -5.18 2.98 24.68
N ASP A 100 -5.77 3.76 23.77
CA ASP A 100 -5.12 4.80 22.94
C ASP A 100 -3.91 4.27 22.14
N LYS A 101 -3.94 2.99 21.78
CA LYS A 101 -2.90 2.32 21.00
C LYS A 101 -3.51 1.70 19.76
N PHE A 102 -2.68 1.62 18.71
CA PHE A 102 -2.99 0.80 17.56
C PHE A 102 -3.07 -0.68 17.96
N GLY A 103 -4.07 -1.37 17.44
CA GLY A 103 -4.16 -2.83 17.50
C GLY A 103 -3.19 -3.50 16.55
N SER A 104 -3.37 -4.81 16.33
CA SER A 104 -2.53 -5.61 15.44
C SER A 104 -2.43 -4.98 14.05
N VAL A 105 -1.24 -5.01 13.46
CA VAL A 105 -0.95 -4.35 12.17
C VAL A 105 -1.30 -5.29 11.01
N GLU A 106 -2.13 -4.80 10.09
CA GLU A 106 -2.35 -5.35 8.75
C GLU A 106 -1.55 -4.50 7.74
N GLU A 107 -0.50 -5.09 7.16
CA GLU A 107 0.33 -4.42 6.17
C GLU A 107 -0.29 -4.49 4.76
N CYS A 108 -0.04 -3.47 3.94
CA CYS A 108 -0.51 -3.44 2.56
C CYS A 108 0.29 -4.40 1.65
N GLN A 109 -0.35 -4.91 0.60
CA GLN A 109 0.26 -5.80 -0.38
C GLN A 109 1.45 -5.17 -1.14
N LEU A 110 1.47 -3.83 -1.25
CA LEU A 110 2.57 -3.10 -1.90
C LEU A 110 3.88 -3.22 -1.12
N ASP A 111 3.83 -3.16 0.21
CA ASP A 111 5.00 -3.34 1.08
C ASP A 111 5.54 -4.77 0.98
N GLU A 112 4.64 -5.76 0.95
CA GLU A 112 4.98 -7.17 0.80
C GLU A 112 5.71 -7.44 -0.53
N ASN A 113 5.16 -6.96 -1.65
CA ASN A 113 5.76 -7.14 -2.98
C ASN A 113 7.14 -6.47 -3.12
N ASN A 114 7.32 -5.29 -2.53
CA ASN A 114 8.58 -4.56 -2.60
C ASN A 114 9.74 -5.33 -1.92
N MET A 115 9.43 -6.16 -0.91
CA MET A 115 10.41 -7.03 -0.27
C MET A 115 10.50 -8.43 -0.89
N LEU A 116 9.37 -9.03 -1.29
CA LEU A 116 9.35 -10.41 -1.79
C LEU A 116 10.00 -10.56 -3.17
N ILE A 117 9.76 -9.63 -4.10
CA ILE A 117 10.25 -9.75 -5.49
C ILE A 117 11.78 -9.82 -5.54
N PRO A 118 12.54 -8.92 -4.88
CA PRO A 118 14.00 -9.01 -4.86
C PRO A 118 14.53 -10.33 -4.27
N ILE A 119 13.89 -10.87 -3.23
CA ILE A 119 14.32 -12.12 -2.58
C ILE A 119 14.15 -13.31 -3.54
N ALA A 120 13.01 -13.38 -4.23
CA ALA A 120 12.73 -14.45 -5.19
C ALA A 120 13.72 -14.43 -6.37
N VAL A 121 13.99 -13.24 -6.92
CA VAL A 121 14.96 -13.06 -8.01
C VAL A 121 16.37 -13.41 -7.55
N GLY A 122 16.77 -12.98 -6.35
CA GLY A 122 18.07 -13.30 -5.77
C GLY A 122 18.27 -14.81 -5.57
N GLY A 123 17.25 -15.51 -5.06
CA GLY A 123 17.28 -16.97 -4.88
C GLY A 123 17.41 -17.73 -6.19
N ALA A 124 16.67 -17.32 -7.23
CA ALA A 124 16.75 -17.95 -8.55
C ALA A 124 18.13 -17.78 -9.20
N LEU A 125 18.72 -16.58 -9.11
CA LEU A 125 20.06 -16.31 -9.62
C LEU A 125 21.13 -17.11 -8.89
N ALA A 126 21.08 -17.17 -7.54
CA ALA A 126 22.01 -17.97 -6.75
C ALA A 126 21.92 -19.47 -7.07
N GLY A 127 20.70 -19.99 -7.23
CA GLY A 127 20.46 -21.37 -7.62
C GLY A 127 21.04 -21.71 -9.00
N LEU A 128 20.82 -20.84 -10.00
CA LEU A 128 21.34 -21.02 -11.35
C LEU A 128 22.88 -21.05 -11.35
N VAL A 129 23.51 -20.09 -10.66
CA VAL A 129 24.98 -20.04 -10.54
C VAL A 129 25.52 -21.33 -9.92
N LEU A 130 24.89 -21.83 -8.87
CA LEU A 130 25.31 -23.07 -8.20
C LEU A 130 25.20 -24.29 -9.13
N ILE A 131 24.12 -24.39 -9.92
CA ILE A 131 23.96 -25.45 -10.93
C ILE A 131 25.06 -25.39 -11.98
N VAL A 132 25.36 -24.20 -12.52
CA VAL A 132 26.42 -24.01 -13.52
C VAL A 132 27.79 -24.39 -12.97
N LEU A 133 28.09 -24.04 -11.72
CA LEU A 133 29.35 -24.40 -11.06
C LEU A 133 29.48 -25.92 -10.88
N ILE A 134 28.42 -26.61 -10.45
CA ILE A 134 28.43 -28.07 -10.34
C ILE A 134 28.67 -28.71 -11.70
N ALA A 135 27.96 -28.27 -12.74
CA ALA A 135 28.14 -28.78 -14.10
C ALA A 135 29.57 -28.56 -14.61
N TYR A 136 30.14 -27.38 -14.37
CA TYR A 136 31.52 -27.06 -14.72
C TYR A 136 32.54 -27.96 -14.00
N LEU A 137 32.38 -28.16 -12.69
CA LEU A 137 33.29 -29.02 -11.91
C LEU A 137 33.25 -30.47 -12.40
N ILE A 138 32.05 -31.00 -12.72
CA ILE A 138 31.90 -32.34 -13.29
C ILE A 138 32.57 -32.40 -14.68
N GLY A 139 32.32 -31.42 -15.54
CA GLY A 139 32.92 -31.33 -16.87
C GLY A 139 34.45 -31.26 -16.82
N ARG A 140 35.00 -30.40 -15.96
CA ARG A 140 36.44 -30.29 -15.72
C ARG A 140 37.03 -31.59 -15.19
N LYS A 141 36.36 -32.26 -14.24
CA LYS A 141 36.81 -33.54 -13.68
C LYS A 141 36.86 -34.66 -14.74
N ARG A 142 35.94 -34.66 -15.71
CA ARG A 142 35.99 -35.56 -16.88
C ARG A 142 37.07 -35.15 -17.89
N SER A 143 37.27 -33.86 -18.13
CA SER A 143 38.24 -33.38 -19.12
C SER A 143 39.71 -33.62 -18.71
N HIS A 144 40.03 -33.69 -17.41
CA HIS A 144 41.38 -34.04 -16.94
C HIS A 144 41.72 -35.55 -17.04
N ALA A 145 40.76 -36.42 -17.35
CA ALA A 145 40.98 -37.86 -17.51
C ALA A 145 41.22 -38.29 -18.98
N GLY A 146 41.31 -37.33 -19.92
CA GLY A 146 41.38 -37.59 -21.37
C GLY A 146 42.77 -37.48 -22.01
N TYR A 147 43.85 -37.29 -21.25
CA TYR A 147 45.22 -37.34 -21.80
C TYR A 147 45.96 -38.54 -21.22
N GLN A 148 45.64 -39.73 -21.73
CA GLN A 148 46.60 -40.82 -21.81
C GLN A 148 47.13 -40.82 -23.25
N THR A 149 48.37 -40.37 -23.38
CA THR A 149 49.24 -40.62 -24.53
C THR A 149 49.65 -42.09 -24.57
N ILE A 150 49.57 -42.66 -25.78
CA ILE A 150 50.16 -43.91 -26.28
C ILE A 150 49.39 -45.18 -25.90
#